data_AF-A0A7U6KT31-F1
#
_entry.id   AF-A0A7U6KT31-F1
#
_cell.length_a   1.000
_cell.length_b   1.000
_cell.length_c   1.000
_cell.angle_alpha   90.00
_cell.angle_beta   90.00
_cell.angle_gamma   90.00
#
_symmetry.space_group_name_H-M   'P 1'
#
loop_
_entity.id
_entity.type
_entity.pdbx_description
1 polymer ?
#
loop_
_entity_poly.entity_id
_entity_poly.type
_entity_poly.pdbx_seq_one_letter_code
_entity_poly.pdbx_strand_id
1 'polypeptide(L)'
;MLAIVGLCVSACSTLTPTAQTPKTPEPIVKLPSVALVLGGGGAKGFAHVGVIKALEENGIKPTLIVGTSVGSLIGSLYASGYAPLQLEQLALTTTDSQLTDFTLSNQGFVEGIKLKNFVNEKVRGQVIEDFPITFAAVAAEKTP
;
A
#
# COMPACT_ATOMS: atom_id res chain seq x y z
N MET A 1 77.39 20.36 0.12
CA MET A 1 76.60 19.46 -0.76
C MET A 1 76.34 18.17 0.03
N LEU A 2 75.08 17.74 0.10
CA LEU A 2 74.46 16.60 0.84
C LEU A 2 74.20 16.85 2.35
N ALA A 3 73.00 17.30 2.78
CA ALA A 3 71.67 16.64 2.90
C ALA A 3 71.54 15.82 4.22
N ILE A 4 71.11 16.44 5.33
CA ILE A 4 69.76 16.37 5.96
C ILE A 4 69.15 14.97 6.03
N VAL A 5 69.05 14.41 7.25
CA VAL A 5 67.94 13.51 7.64
C VAL A 5 67.49 13.90 9.05
N GLY A 6 66.33 14.54 9.14
CA GLY A 6 65.65 14.87 10.39
C GLY A 6 64.95 13.64 10.96
N LEU A 7 65.19 13.37 12.25
CA LEU A 7 64.52 12.32 13.00
C LEU A 7 63.15 12.86 13.46
N CYS A 8 62.13 12.68 12.64
CA CYS A 8 60.76 13.01 12.99
C CYS A 8 60.22 12.03 14.04
N VAL A 9 59.84 12.57 15.19
CA VAL A 9 59.06 11.87 16.22
C VAL A 9 57.64 11.69 15.69
N SER A 10 57.28 10.46 15.30
CA SER A 10 55.89 10.10 15.04
C SER A 10 55.39 9.19 16.15
N ALA A 11 54.71 9.80 17.12
CA ALA A 11 53.89 9.09 18.08
C ALA A 11 52.74 8.40 17.33
N CYS A 12 52.87 7.10 17.10
CA CYS A 12 51.79 6.28 16.56
C CYS A 12 50.88 5.87 17.73
N SER A 13 49.94 6.74 18.08
CA SER A 13 48.85 6.40 19.00
C SER A 13 48.02 5.29 18.36
N THR A 14 48.17 4.06 18.84
CA THR A 14 47.28 2.95 18.47
C THR A 14 45.89 3.27 19.01
N LEU A 15 45.01 3.79 18.14
CA LEU A 15 43.58 3.78 18.40
C LEU A 15 43.11 2.33 18.28
N THR A 16 42.89 1.68 19.42
CA THR A 16 42.12 0.44 19.48
C THR A 16 40.77 0.70 18.82
N PRO A 17 40.35 -0.05 17.78
CA PRO A 17 38.97 -0.01 17.33
C PRO A 17 38.11 -0.53 18.49
N THR A 18 37.39 0.35 19.17
CA THR A 18 36.33 -0.07 20.08
C THR A 18 35.36 -0.87 19.25
N ALA A 19 35.33 -2.18 19.44
CA ALA A 19 34.35 -3.06 18.85
C ALA A 19 32.97 -2.52 19.24
N GLN A 20 32.31 -1.84 18.30
CA GLN A 20 30.92 -1.48 18.44
C GLN A 20 30.16 -2.81 18.44
N THR A 21 29.64 -3.19 19.61
CA THR A 21 28.66 -4.26 19.73
C THR A 21 27.57 -4.02 18.69
N PRO A 22 27.12 -5.04 17.93
CA PRO A 22 25.98 -4.89 17.04
C PRO A 22 24.82 -4.31 17.85
N LYS A 23 24.43 -3.07 17.55
CA LYS A 23 23.21 -2.49 18.11
C LYS A 23 22.07 -3.39 17.62
N THR A 24 21.52 -4.20 18.52
CA THR A 24 20.21 -4.82 18.32
C THR A 24 19.28 -3.73 17.80
N PRO A 25 18.60 -3.90 16.65
CA PRO A 25 17.69 -2.89 16.14
C PRO A 25 16.70 -2.55 17.26
N GLU A 26 16.67 -1.27 17.68
CA GLU A 26 15.69 -0.82 18.64
C GLU A 26 14.30 -1.18 18.08
N PRO A 27 13.39 -1.73 18.89
CA PRO A 27 12.04 -2.00 18.42
C PRO A 27 11.46 -0.68 17.93
N ILE A 28 11.17 -0.61 16.63
CA ILE A 28 10.49 0.55 16.06
C ILE A 28 9.13 0.56 16.75
N VAL A 29 8.95 1.44 17.74
CA VAL A 29 7.66 1.72 18.34
C VAL A 29 6.87 2.45 17.25
N LYS A 30 6.21 1.65 16.39
CA LYS A 30 5.31 2.17 15.37
C LYS A 30 4.23 2.96 16.10
N LEU A 31 3.98 4.19 15.64
CA LEU A 31 2.76 4.94 15.98
C LEU A 31 1.55 4.00 15.88
N PRO A 32 0.50 4.19 16.70
CA PRO A 32 -0.68 3.33 16.67
C PRO A 32 -1.18 3.18 15.24
N SER A 33 -0.96 1.99 14.69
CA SER A 33 -1.21 1.70 13.29
C SER A 33 -2.70 1.48 13.11
N VAL A 34 -3.39 2.48 12.58
CA VAL A 34 -4.80 2.32 12.20
C VAL A 34 -4.85 1.41 10.97
N ALA A 35 -5.57 0.31 11.09
CA ALA A 35 -5.90 -0.58 9.98
C ALA A 35 -7.36 -0.33 9.57
N LEU A 36 -7.59 -0.07 8.28
CA LEU A 36 -8.91 0.10 7.71
C LEU A 36 -9.34 -1.20 7.02
N VAL A 37 -10.41 -1.84 7.51
CA VAL A 37 -10.92 -3.10 6.97
C VAL A 37 -12.24 -2.86 6.24
N LEU A 38 -12.27 -3.15 4.94
CA LEU A 38 -13.36 -2.85 4.02
C LEU A 38 -14.04 -4.14 3.55
N GLY A 39 -15.31 -4.32 3.93
CA GLY A 39 -16.11 -5.47 3.54
C GLY A 39 -16.58 -5.47 2.07
N GLY A 40 -17.14 -6.59 1.63
CA GLY A 40 -17.87 -6.70 0.37
C GLY A 40 -19.26 -6.03 0.43
N GLY A 41 -20.00 -6.03 -0.68
CA GLY A 41 -21.35 -5.45 -0.71
C GLY A 41 -21.92 -5.04 -2.08
N GLY A 42 -21.28 -5.44 -3.19
CA GLY A 42 -21.70 -5.05 -4.54
C GLY A 42 -21.71 -3.53 -4.74
N ALA A 43 -22.68 -3.01 -5.50
CA ALA A 43 -22.82 -1.58 -5.78
C ALA A 43 -22.94 -0.70 -4.52
N LYS A 44 -23.48 -1.22 -3.40
CA LYS A 44 -23.56 -0.46 -2.14
C LYS A 44 -22.19 -0.24 -1.48
N GLY A 45 -21.17 -1.01 -1.87
CA GLY A 45 -19.83 -0.91 -1.31
C GLY A 45 -19.07 0.37 -1.65
N PHE A 46 -19.55 1.17 -2.61
CA PHE A 46 -19.00 2.51 -2.85
C PHE A 46 -19.15 3.45 -1.64
N ALA A 47 -20.00 3.13 -0.67
CA ALA A 47 -20.06 3.82 0.63
C ALA A 47 -18.70 3.86 1.35
N HIS A 48 -17.80 2.90 1.10
CA HIS A 48 -16.43 2.91 1.62
C HIS A 48 -15.65 4.18 1.24
N VAL A 49 -15.95 4.82 0.11
CA VAL A 49 -15.35 6.10 -0.28
C VAL A 49 -15.72 7.20 0.71
N GLY A 50 -16.98 7.25 1.15
CA GLY A 50 -17.44 8.21 2.16
C GLY A 50 -16.78 7.99 3.51
N VAL A 51 -16.56 6.73 3.90
CA VAL A 51 -15.81 6.38 5.12
C VAL A 51 -14.36 6.88 5.03
N ILE A 52 -13.67 6.60 3.93
CA ILE A 52 -12.28 7.07 3.71
C ILE A 52 -12.21 8.60 3.80
N LYS A 53 -13.13 9.30 3.12
CA LYS A 53 -13.22 10.76 3.15
C LYS A 53 -13.41 11.30 4.56
N ALA A 54 -14.37 10.77 5.31
CA ALA A 54 -14.62 11.18 6.69
C ALA A 54 -13.42 10.92 7.61
N LEU A 55 -12.68 9.81 7.41
CA LEU A 55 -11.47 9.53 8.18
C LEU A 55 -10.36 10.56 7.89
N GLU A 56 -10.08 10.86 6.63
CA GLU A 56 -9.06 11.86 6.27
C GLU A 56 -9.43 13.27 6.74
N GLU A 57 -10.70 13.66 6.64
CA GLU A 57 -11.20 14.95 7.14
C GLU A 57 -10.99 15.12 8.64
N ASN A 58 -10.94 14.02 9.39
CA ASN A 58 -10.64 13.99 10.83
C ASN A 58 -9.16 13.71 11.13
N GLY A 59 -8.28 13.75 10.12
CA GLY A 59 -6.84 13.53 10.29
C GLY A 59 -6.44 12.06 10.54
N ILE A 60 -7.35 11.12 10.34
CA ILE A 60 -7.11 9.69 10.54
C ILE A 60 -6.66 9.08 9.21
N LYS A 61 -5.37 8.77 9.10
CA LYS A 61 -4.79 8.13 7.92
C LYS A 61 -4.40 6.68 8.25
N PRO A 62 -5.04 5.67 7.63
CA PRO A 62 -4.68 4.28 7.87
C PRO A 62 -3.30 3.97 7.31
N THR A 63 -2.58 3.10 8.00
CA THR A 63 -1.26 2.57 7.58
C THR A 63 -1.37 1.21 6.91
N LEU A 64 -2.52 0.55 7.07
CA LEU A 64 -2.87 -0.73 6.47
C LEU A 64 -4.33 -0.67 6.00
N ILE A 65 -4.58 -1.18 4.80
CA ILE A 65 -5.92 -1.35 4.25
C ILE A 65 -6.10 -2.82 3.90
N VAL A 66 -7.21 -3.41 4.34
CA VAL A 66 -7.61 -4.78 3.98
C VAL A 66 -8.98 -4.74 3.32
N GLY A 67 -9.12 -5.34 2.15
CA GLY A 67 -10.38 -5.29 1.39
C GLY A 67 -10.92 -6.68 1.03
N THR A 68 -12.24 -6.79 0.88
CA THR A 68 -12.93 -7.93 0.26
C THR A 68 -13.85 -7.46 -0.87
N SER A 69 -13.77 -8.07 -2.06
CA SER A 69 -14.62 -7.74 -3.22
C SER A 69 -14.54 -6.25 -3.58
N VAL A 70 -15.65 -5.51 -3.57
CA VAL A 70 -15.69 -4.05 -3.77
C VAL A 70 -14.83 -3.29 -2.75
N GLY A 71 -14.67 -3.81 -1.52
CA GLY A 71 -13.72 -3.27 -0.54
C GLY A 71 -12.26 -3.40 -1.01
N SER A 72 -11.91 -4.47 -1.73
CA SER A 72 -10.58 -4.61 -2.35
C SER A 72 -10.40 -3.62 -3.50
N LEU A 73 -11.44 -3.41 -4.32
CA LEU A 73 -11.41 -2.42 -5.39
C LEU A 73 -11.13 -1.02 -4.83
N ILE A 74 -11.99 -0.52 -3.95
CA ILE A 74 -11.83 0.82 -3.38
C ILE A 74 -10.55 0.94 -2.55
N GLY A 75 -10.24 -0.10 -1.76
CA GLY A 75 -9.03 -0.16 -0.94
C GLY A 75 -7.75 -0.10 -1.78
N SER A 76 -7.69 -0.82 -2.90
CA SER A 76 -6.52 -0.80 -3.80
C SER A 76 -6.27 0.57 -4.43
N LEU A 77 -7.34 1.25 -4.86
CA LEU A 77 -7.23 2.58 -5.44
C LEU A 77 -6.74 3.60 -4.42
N TYR A 78 -7.35 3.59 -3.22
CA TYR A 78 -6.92 4.47 -2.14
C TYR A 78 -5.46 4.19 -1.73
N ALA A 79 -5.11 2.91 -1.55
CA ALA A 79 -3.76 2.50 -1.18
C ALA A 79 -2.71 2.89 -2.22
N SER A 80 -3.06 2.86 -3.51
CA SER A 80 -2.19 3.29 -4.62
C SER A 80 -1.94 4.81 -4.69
N GLY A 81 -2.60 5.60 -3.83
CA GLY A 81 -2.38 7.04 -3.70
C GLY A 81 -3.50 7.93 -4.27
N TYR A 82 -4.70 7.39 -4.51
CA TYR A 82 -5.86 8.23 -4.82
C TYR A 82 -6.25 9.10 -3.62
N ALA A 83 -6.52 10.38 -3.85
CA ALA A 83 -7.14 11.24 -2.85
C ALA A 83 -8.63 10.91 -2.69
N PRO A 84 -9.26 11.13 -1.51
CA PRO A 84 -10.67 10.84 -1.30
C PRO A 84 -11.61 11.51 -2.32
N LEU A 85 -11.30 12.75 -2.73
CA LEU A 85 -12.08 13.45 -3.76
C LEU A 85 -12.00 12.75 -5.13
N GLN A 86 -10.86 12.18 -5.49
CA GLN A 86 -10.71 11.45 -6.75
C GLN A 86 -11.48 10.13 -6.69
N LEU A 87 -11.49 9.46 -5.54
CA LEU A 87 -12.32 8.26 -5.31
C LEU A 87 -13.81 8.59 -5.39
N GLU A 88 -14.23 9.73 -4.83
CA GLU A 88 -15.62 10.20 -4.89
C GLU A 88 -16.06 10.47 -6.33
N GLN A 89 -15.25 11.20 -7.09
CA GLN A 89 -15.52 11.42 -8.52
C GLN A 89 -15.57 10.11 -9.31
N LEU A 90 -14.65 9.19 -9.04
CA LEU A 90 -14.64 7.89 -9.69
C LEU A 90 -15.90 7.10 -9.33
N ALA A 91 -16.31 7.06 -8.06
CA ALA A 91 -17.52 6.36 -7.64
C ALA A 91 -18.79 6.92 -8.28
N LEU A 92 -18.87 8.24 -8.49
CA LEU A 92 -20.02 8.90 -9.12
C LEU A 92 -20.08 8.70 -10.65
N THR A 93 -18.93 8.49 -11.29
CA THR A 93 -18.83 8.36 -12.76
C THR A 93 -18.72 6.91 -13.22
N THR A 94 -18.33 6.00 -12.33
CA THR A 94 -18.18 4.59 -12.63
C THR A 94 -19.56 3.96 -12.74
N THR A 95 -19.89 3.45 -13.92
CA THR A 95 -21.12 2.69 -14.14
C THR A 95 -20.88 1.22 -13.83
N ASP A 96 -21.90 0.50 -13.34
CA ASP A 96 -21.82 -0.94 -13.09
C ASP A 96 -21.27 -1.72 -14.30
N SER A 97 -21.62 -1.31 -15.52
CA SER A 97 -21.14 -1.90 -16.79
C SER A 97 -19.62 -1.82 -17.01
N GLN A 98 -18.94 -0.86 -16.38
CA GLN A 98 -17.49 -0.68 -16.48
C GLN A 98 -16.73 -1.61 -15.54
N LEU A 99 -17.35 -1.98 -14.41
CA LEU A 99 -16.75 -2.84 -13.40
C LEU A 99 -17.11 -4.30 -13.58
N THR A 100 -18.19 -4.59 -14.32
CA THR A 100 -18.82 -5.89 -14.26
C THR A 100 -18.93 -6.55 -15.63
N ASP A 101 -18.43 -7.79 -15.67
CA ASP A 101 -18.76 -8.79 -16.67
C ASP A 101 -19.90 -9.69 -16.15
N PHE A 102 -20.88 -9.12 -15.45
CA PHE A 102 -22.01 -9.88 -14.90
C PHE A 102 -22.88 -10.39 -16.04
N THR A 103 -22.52 -11.55 -16.60
CA THR A 103 -23.50 -12.43 -17.21
C THR A 103 -24.30 -13.05 -16.07
N LEU A 104 -25.48 -12.48 -15.81
CA LEU A 104 -26.56 -13.16 -15.07
C LEU A 104 -27.02 -14.37 -15.90
N SER A 105 -26.18 -15.40 -15.99
CA SER A 105 -26.57 -16.71 -16.50
C SER A 105 -26.72 -17.64 -15.30
N ASN A 106 -27.69 -18.54 -15.37
CA ASN A 106 -28.00 -19.55 -14.34
C ASN A 106 -26.84 -20.54 -14.05
N GLN A 107 -25.66 -20.35 -14.64
CA GLN A 107 -24.48 -21.22 -14.49
C GLN A 107 -23.24 -20.50 -13.94
N GLY A 108 -23.31 -19.18 -13.73
CA GLY A 108 -22.40 -18.36 -12.93
C GLY A 108 -20.89 -18.60 -13.09
N PHE A 109 -20.19 -17.69 -13.78
CA PHE A 109 -18.87 -17.18 -13.36
C PHE A 109 -18.59 -15.88 -14.13
N VAL A 110 -18.17 -14.84 -13.42
CA VAL A 110 -17.65 -13.59 -14.02
C VAL A 110 -16.18 -13.83 -14.33
N GLU A 111 -15.77 -13.71 -15.60
CA GLU A 111 -14.38 -13.94 -16.02
C GLU A 111 -13.40 -12.93 -15.39
N GLY A 112 -13.91 -11.78 -14.95
CA GLY A 112 -13.16 -10.78 -14.18
C GLY A 112 -12.18 -9.95 -15.01
N ILE A 113 -12.21 -10.08 -16.35
CA ILE A 113 -11.29 -9.39 -17.25
C ILE A 113 -11.49 -7.88 -17.19
N LYS A 114 -12.73 -7.37 -17.27
CA LYS A 114 -12.97 -5.93 -17.16
C LYS A 114 -12.53 -5.37 -15.82
N LEU A 115 -12.84 -6.07 -14.73
CA LEU A 115 -12.44 -5.64 -13.40
C LEU A 115 -10.91 -5.59 -13.25
N LYS A 116 -10.20 -6.62 -13.72
CA LYS A 116 -8.73 -6.66 -13.74
C LYS A 116 -8.16 -5.47 -14.52
N ASN A 117 -8.66 -5.24 -15.74
CA ASN A 117 -8.18 -4.16 -16.59
C ASN A 117 -8.46 -2.79 -15.98
N PHE A 118 -9.65 -2.59 -15.41
CA PHE A 118 -10.02 -1.38 -14.69
C PHE A 118 -9.06 -1.10 -13.53
N VAL A 119 -8.83 -2.08 -12.66
CA VAL A 119 -7.91 -1.92 -11.53
C VAL A 119 -6.51 -1.57 -12.02
N ASN A 120 -5.97 -2.36 -12.95
CA ASN A 120 -4.62 -2.14 -13.49
C ASN A 120 -4.45 -0.76 -14.12
N GLU A 121 -5.45 -0.29 -14.87
CA GLU A 121 -5.45 1.06 -15.45
C GLU A 121 -5.43 2.13 -14.35
N LYS A 122 -6.32 2.02 -13.36
CA LYS A 122 -6.45 3.04 -12.31
C LYS A 122 -5.24 3.08 -11.37
N VAL A 123 -4.68 1.92 -11.00
CA VAL A 123 -3.43 1.87 -10.22
C VAL A 123 -2.18 2.08 -11.08
N ARG A 124 -2.32 2.44 -12.36
CA ARG A 124 -1.22 2.76 -13.30
C ARG A 124 -0.22 1.61 -13.46
N GLY A 125 -0.70 0.37 -13.35
CA GLY A 125 0.12 -0.84 -13.44
C GLY A 125 1.09 -1.04 -12.28
N GLN A 126 0.95 -0.30 -11.18
CA GLN A 126 1.76 -0.51 -9.98
C GLN A 126 1.51 -1.89 -9.39
N VAL A 127 2.57 -2.54 -8.93
CA VAL A 127 2.46 -3.76 -8.11
C VAL A 127 2.06 -3.37 -6.68
N ILE A 128 1.39 -4.27 -5.97
CA ILE A 128 0.81 -3.99 -4.65
C ILE A 128 1.86 -3.60 -3.60
N GLU A 129 3.08 -4.09 -3.76
CA GLU A 129 4.24 -3.82 -2.90
C GLU A 129 4.73 -2.37 -2.99
N ASP A 130 4.46 -1.70 -4.12
CA ASP A 130 4.88 -0.32 -4.37
C ASP A 130 3.83 0.71 -3.92
N PHE A 131 2.70 0.26 -3.37
CA PHE A 131 1.64 1.15 -2.92
C PHE A 131 2.11 2.00 -1.73
N PRO A 132 1.79 3.31 -1.72
CA PRO A 132 2.09 4.20 -0.59
C PRO A 132 1.53 3.75 0.76
N ILE A 133 0.40 3.04 0.76
CA ILE A 133 -0.22 2.45 1.96
C ILE A 133 -0.20 0.93 1.81
N THR A 134 0.16 0.22 2.89
CA THR A 134 0.17 -1.26 2.87
C THR A 134 -1.23 -1.76 2.56
N PHE A 135 -1.37 -2.64 1.57
CA PHE A 135 -2.66 -3.16 1.12
C PHE A 135 -2.67 -4.69 1.13
N ALA A 136 -3.82 -5.26 1.51
CA ALA A 136 -4.10 -6.68 1.35
C ALA A 136 -5.50 -6.87 0.76
N ALA A 137 -5.60 -7.64 -0.31
CA ALA A 137 -6.87 -8.10 -0.85
C ALA A 137 -7.17 -9.51 -0.34
N VAL A 138 -8.37 -9.71 0.21
CA VAL A 138 -8.85 -11.05 0.57
C VAL A 138 -9.36 -11.73 -0.70
N ALA A 139 -8.81 -12.91 -0.99
CA ALA A 139 -9.20 -13.76 -2.09
C ALA A 139 -9.37 -15.21 -1.59
N ALA A 140 -10.21 -15.98 -2.28
CA ALA A 140 -10.35 -17.40 -2.05
C ALA A 140 -10.02 -18.14 -3.34
N GLU A 141 -9.15 -19.14 -3.24
CA GLU A 141 -8.89 -20.06 -4.32
C GLU A 141 -9.81 -21.27 -4.15
N LYS A 142 -10.54 -21.63 -5.21
CA LYS A 142 -11.25 -22.90 -5.25
C LYS A 142 -10.23 -23.96 -5.68
N THR A 143 -9.87 -24.83 -4.76
CA THR A 143 -9.05 -26.02 -5.03
C THR A 143 -9.77 -26.89 -6.09
N PRO A 144 -9.05 -27.54 -7.03
CA PRO A 144 -9.63 -28.37 -8.09
C PRO A 144 -10.49 -29.52 -7.56
#